data_AF-A0AAU4GVX4-F1
#
_entry.id   AF-A0AAU4GVX4-F1
#
_cell.length_a   1.000
_cell.length_b   1.000
_cell.length_c   1.000
_cell.angle_alpha   90.00
_cell.angle_beta   90.00
_cell.angle_gamma   90.00
#
_symmetry.space_group_name_H-M   'P 1'
#
loop_
_entity.id
_entity.type
_entity.pdbx_description
1 polymer ?
#
loop_
_entity_poly.entity_id
_entity_poly.type
_entity_poly.pdbx_seq_one_letter_code
_entity_poly.pdbx_strand_id
1 'polypeptide(L)' 'MLPDFADLDLRTLSRQSSHPVLAAVASGLLPRMLRGEPAMAFYEDGPYQL' A
#
# COMPACT_ATOMS: atom_id res chain seq x y z
N MET A 1 16.07 -6.84 11.84
CA MET A 1 15.86 -5.46 11.36
C MET A 1 14.85 -5.55 10.23
N LEU A 2 13.72 -4.85 10.33
CA LEU A 2 12.75 -4.84 9.23
C LEU A 2 13.28 -3.94 8.11
N PRO A 3 13.02 -4.28 6.83
CA PRO A 3 13.37 -3.41 5.73
C PRO A 3 12.64 -2.06 5.87
N ASP A 4 13.38 -0.97 5.64
CA ASP A 4 12.81 0.37 5.58
C ASP A 4 12.21 0.59 4.18
N PHE A 5 10.94 1.01 4.16
CA PHE A 5 10.18 1.27 2.94
C PHE A 5 9.70 2.72 2.87
N ALA A 6 10.30 3.63 3.64
CA ALA A 6 9.92 5.04 3.65
C ALA A 6 9.95 5.69 2.25
N ASP A 7 10.87 5.26 1.38
CA ASP A 7 11.05 5.77 0.02
C ASP A 7 10.39 4.90 -1.07
N LEU A 8 9.50 3.98 -0.70
CA LEU A 8 8.83 3.10 -1.67
C LEU A 8 7.92 3.91 -2.60
N ASP A 9 8.22 3.91 -3.90
CA ASP A 9 7.38 4.56 -4.91
C ASP A 9 6.11 3.74 -5.19
N LEU A 10 5.06 4.06 -4.44
CA LEU A 10 3.73 3.45 -4.59
C LEU A 10 3.09 3.72 -5.95
N ARG A 11 3.46 4.80 -6.66
CA ARG A 11 2.93 5.09 -7.99
C ARG A 11 3.52 4.15 -9.03
N THR A 12 4.82 3.91 -8.96
CA THR A 12 5.48 2.92 -9.82
C THR A 12 5.01 1.51 -9.48
N LEU A 13 4.93 1.17 -8.19
CA LEU A 13 4.49 -0.14 -7.73
C LEU A 13 3.05 -0.46 -8.13
N SER A 14 2.13 0.50 -8.06
CA SER A 14 0.73 0.30 -8.48
C SER A 14 0.56 0.10 -9.98
N ARG A 15 1.43 0.67 -10.82
CA ARG A 15 1.29 0.64 -12.29
C ARG A 15 2.12 -0.43 -12.98
N GLN A 16 3.26 -0.81 -12.41
CA GLN A 16 4.28 -1.63 -13.09
C GLN A 16 4.58 -2.94 -12.37
N SER A 17 3.97 -3.20 -11.21
CA SER A 17 4.13 -4.47 -10.52
C SER A 17 3.50 -5.61 -11.32
N SER A 18 4.29 -6.64 -11.62
CA SER A 18 3.80 -7.94 -12.09
C SER A 18 3.18 -8.78 -10.97
N HIS A 19 3.35 -8.37 -9.72
CA HIS A 19 2.81 -9.05 -8.55
C HIS A 19 1.40 -8.51 -8.24
N PRO A 20 0.34 -9.33 -8.35
CA PRO A 20 -1.05 -8.86 -8.26
C PRO A 20 -1.40 -8.27 -6.89
N VAL A 21 -0.94 -8.89 -5.80
CA VAL A 21 -1.17 -8.39 -4.43
C VAL A 21 -0.49 -7.04 -4.19
N LEU A 22 0.78 -6.89 -4.59
CA LEU A 22 1.51 -5.63 -4.39
C LEU A 22 0.91 -4.48 -5.20
N ALA A 23 0.43 -4.75 -6.43
CA ALA A 23 -0.27 -3.75 -7.23
C ALA A 23 -1.58 -3.28 -6.55
N ALA A 24 -2.35 -4.22 -6.01
CA ALA A 24 -3.60 -3.92 -5.30
C ALA A 24 -3.35 -3.13 -3.99
N VAL A 25 -2.39 -3.57 -3.19
CA VAL A 25 -1.99 -2.89 -1.93
C VAL A 25 -1.48 -1.48 -2.23
N ALA A 26 -0.59 -1.31 -3.23
CA ALA A 26 -0.09 0.00 -3.63
C ALA A 26 -1.21 0.93 -4.11
N SER A 27 -2.19 0.39 -4.85
CA SER A 27 -3.36 1.16 -5.30
C SER A 27 -4.26 1.60 -4.14
N GLY A 28 -4.39 0.79 -3.08
CA GLY A 28 -5.14 1.15 -1.87
C GLY A 28 -4.41 2.15 -0.97
N LEU A 29 -3.08 2.10 -0.93
CA LEU A 29 -2.24 2.99 -0.13
C LEU A 29 -2.06 4.37 -0.77
N LEU A 30 -1.94 4.44 -2.09
CA LEU A 30 -1.62 5.67 -2.82
C LEU A 30 -2.56 6.86 -2.48
N PRO A 31 -3.90 6.70 -2.42
CA PRO A 31 -4.81 7.78 -2.04
C PRO A 31 -4.59 8.29 -0.61
N ARG A 32 -4.25 7.40 0.33
CA ARG A 32 -4.01 7.76 1.74
C ARG A 32 -2.73 8.57 1.88
N MET A 33 -1.67 8.14 1.19
CA MET A 33 -0.40 8.87 1.12
C MET A 33 -0.61 10.28 0.56
N LEU A 34 -1.36 10.42 -0.53
CA LEU A 34 -1.66 11.73 -1.14
C LEU A 34 -2.47 12.65 -0.22
N ARG A 35 -3.26 12.09 0.70
CA ARG A 35 -4.01 12.84 1.72
C ARG A 35 -3.21 13.11 3.00
N GLY A 36 -1.96 12.64 3.09
CA GLY A 36 -1.13 12.78 4.28
C GLY A 36 -1.67 12.00 5.49
N GLU A 37 -2.45 10.95 5.26
CA GLU A 37 -2.98 10.11 6.34
C GLU A 37 -1.86 9.28 6.99
N PRO A 38 -1.96 8.98 8.29
CA PRO A 38 -0.98 8.15 8.98
C PRO A 38 -0.91 6.73 8.39
N ALA A 39 0.27 6.13 8.51
CA ALA A 39 0.51 4.74 8.13
C ALA A 39 -0.48 3.81 8.85
N MET A 40 -1.10 2.90 8.09
CA MET A 40 -2.10 1.96 8.59
C MET A 40 -1.71 0.55 8.17
N ALA A 41 -1.80 -0.40 9.12
CA ALA A 41 -1.56 -1.81 8.84
C ALA A 41 -2.77 -2.40 8.09
N PHE A 42 -2.50 -3.22 7.08
CA PHE A 42 -3.50 -4.00 6.36
C PHE A 42 -3.33 -5.46 6.76
N TYR A 43 -4.40 -6.07 7.25
CA TYR A 43 -4.47 -7.49 7.59
C TYR A 43 -5.40 -8.20 6.59
N GLU A 44 -5.20 -9.51 6.35
CA GLU A 44 -6.10 -10.29 5.49
C GLU A 44 -7.56 -10.22 5.99
N ASP A 45 -7.77 -10.14 7.31
CA ASP A 45 -9.07 -9.96 7.97
C ASP A 45 -9.47 -8.49 8.13
N GLY A 46 -9.05 -7.59 7.22
CA GLY A 46 -9.15 -6.14 7.38
C GLY A 46 -10.51 -5.62 7.88
N PRO A 47 -10.60 -4.38 8.41
CA PRO A 47 -11.81 -3.82 9.03
C PRO A 47 -13.03 -3.67 8.10
N TYR A 48 -12.89 -4.08 6.84
CA TYR A 48 -13.97 -4.20 5.87
C TYR A 48 -14.62 -5.58 5.97
N GLN A 49 -15.20 -5.89 7.14
CA GLN A 49 -16.36 -6.77 7.18
C GLN A 49 -17.58 -5.90 6.85
N LEU A 50 -17.94 -5.84 5.57
CA LEU A 50 -19.24 -5.34 5.11
C LEU A 50 -20.13 -6.54 4.78
#